data_AF-A0A5P5ZQ29-F1
#
_entry.id   AF-A0A5P5ZQ29-F1
#
_cell.length_a   1.000
_cell.length_b   1.000
_cell.length_c   1.000
_cell.angle_alpha   90.00
_cell.angle_beta   90.00
_cell.angle_gamma   90.00
#
_symmetry.space_group_name_H-M   'P 1'
#
loop_
_entity.id
_entity.type
_entity.pdbx_description
1 polymer ?
#
loop_
_entity_poly.entity_id
_entity_poly.type
_entity_poly.pdbx_seq_one_letter_code
_entity_poly.pdbx_strand_id
1 'polypeptide(L)' 'MQLYYKIFLVLFILFIGFNLYAVDWNIGLMNDDNLKYVFSLSAGIVGLLLVFVLHTWSKLRSRP' A
#
# COMPACT_ATOMS: atom_id res chain seq x y z
N MET A 1 -11.84 3.40 -15.56
CA MET A 1 -11.25 2.50 -14.53
C MET A 1 -9.72 2.44 -14.55
N GLN A 2 -9.06 2.51 -15.71
CA GLN A 2 -7.61 2.30 -15.74
C GLN A 2 -6.76 3.39 -15.05
N LEU A 3 -7.22 4.64 -15.10
CA LEU A 3 -6.50 5.76 -14.50
C LEU A 3 -6.59 5.74 -12.96
N TYR A 4 -7.75 5.35 -12.42
CA TYR A 4 -7.99 5.30 -10.96
C TYR A 4 -7.08 4.30 -10.26
N TYR A 5 -7.01 3.03 -10.69
CA TYR A 5 -6.16 2.06 -10.00
C TYR A 5 -4.67 2.42 -10.10
N LYS A 6 -4.23 3.09 -11.18
CA LYS A 6 -2.84 3.58 -11.33
C LYS A 6 -2.52 4.69 -10.33
N ILE A 7 -3.44 5.63 -10.11
CA ILE A 7 -3.25 6.69 -9.09
C ILE A 7 -3.14 6.07 -7.71
N PHE A 8 -4.05 5.17 -7.35
CA PHE A 8 -4.01 4.48 -6.04
C PHE A 8 -2.73 3.64 -5.89
N LEU A 9 -2.29 2.95 -6.95
CA LEU A 9 -1.04 2.20 -6.93
C LEU A 9 0.16 3.08 -6.57
N VAL A 10 0.32 4.22 -7.26
CA VAL A 10 1.42 5.15 -6.99
C VAL A 10 1.32 5.72 -5.58
N LEU A 11 0.12 6.10 -5.15
CA LEU A 11 -0.12 6.63 -3.81
C LEU A 11 0.24 5.62 -2.71
N PHE A 12 -0.14 4.34 -2.87
CA PHE A 12 0.23 3.30 -1.90
C PHE A 12 1.73 3.03 -1.89
N ILE A 13 2.41 3.03 -3.04
CA ILE A 13 3.87 2.89 -3.10
C ILE A 13 4.56 4.03 -2.35
N LEU A 14 4.12 5.27 -2.56
CA LEU A 14 4.67 6.43 -1.86
C LEU A 14 4.43 6.36 -0.35
N PHE A 15 3.24 5.95 0.09
CA PHE A 15 2.97 5.77 1.52
C PHE A 15 3.81 4.67 2.14
N ILE A 16 3.98 3.53 1.48
CA ILE A 16 4.84 2.45 1.98
C ILE A 16 6.29 2.94 2.07
N GLY A 17 6.78 3.63 1.05
CA GLY A 17 8.13 4.20 1.04
C GLY A 17 8.36 5.22 2.16
N PHE A 18 7.41 6.14 2.37
CA PHE A 18 7.48 7.13 3.44
C PHE A 18 7.49 6.47 4.82
N ASN A 19 6.62 5.50 5.06
CA ASN A 19 6.58 4.78 6.34
C ASN A 19 7.84 3.96 6.57
N LEU A 20 8.38 3.27 5.55
CA LEU A 20 9.67 2.54 5.67
C LEU A 20 10.84 3.47 6.01
N TYR A 21 10.84 4.67 5.46
CA TYR A 21 11.85 5.69 5.78
C TYR A 21 11.69 6.23 7.20
N ALA A 22 10.45 6.40 7.66
CA ALA A 22 10.14 6.94 8.98
C ALA A 22 10.31 5.94 10.14
N VAL A 23 10.30 4.63 9.86
CA VAL A 23 10.59 3.60 10.86
C VAL A 23 12.02 3.80 11.38
N ASP A 24 12.17 3.88 12.69
CA ASP A 24 13.48 3.85 13.32
C ASP A 24 13.93 2.39 13.44
N TRP A 25 14.91 2.02 12.62
CA TRP A 25 15.47 0.67 12.57
C TRP A 25 16.39 0.35 13.74
N ASN A 26 16.71 1.31 14.61
CA ASN A 26 17.52 1.09 15.82
C ASN A 26 16.69 0.61 17.00
N ILE A 27 15.38 0.84 16.97
CA ILE A 27 14.43 0.34 17.99
C ILE A 27 13.58 -0.79 17.40
N GLY A 28 13.02 -1.65 18.26
CA GLY A 28 12.18 -2.76 17.80
C GLY A 28 10.98 -2.29 16.98
N LEU A 29 10.56 -3.07 15.99
CA LEU A 29 9.37 -2.76 15.18
C LEU A 29 8.07 -2.68 16.01
N MET A 30 8.01 -3.41 17.12
CA MET A 30 6.89 -3.41 18.08
C MET A 30 7.06 -2.35 19.19
N ASN A 31 8.02 -1.45 19.07
CA ASN A 31 8.09 -0.28 19.95
C ASN A 31 6.92 0.66 19.64
N ASP A 32 6.34 1.30 20.67
CA ASP A 32 5.23 2.24 20.53
C ASP A 32 5.48 3.34 19.49
N ASP A 33 6.73 3.80 19.36
CA ASP A 33 7.13 4.82 18.40
C ASP A 33 7.09 4.30 16.94
N ASN A 34 7.37 3.01 16.73
CA ASN A 34 7.34 2.38 15.41
C ASN A 34 5.97 1.80 15.06
N LEU A 35 5.14 1.49 16.05
CA LEU A 35 3.88 0.79 15.88
C LEU A 35 2.93 1.51 14.90
N LYS A 36 2.90 2.84 14.96
CA LYS A 36 2.13 3.68 14.02
C LYS A 36 2.58 3.53 12.57
N TYR A 37 3.89 3.45 12.34
CA TYR A 37 4.46 3.30 11.00
C TYR A 37 4.25 1.88 10.49
N VAL A 38 4.42 0.87 11.35
CA VAL A 38 4.19 -0.55 11.02
C VAL A 38 2.72 -0.80 10.67
N PHE A 39 1.78 -0.22 11.43
CA PHE A 39 0.35 -0.31 11.13
C PHE A 39 0.00 0.40 9.82
N SER A 40 0.59 1.58 9.56
CA SER A 40 0.40 2.28 8.29
C SER A 40 0.99 1.49 7.11
N LEU A 41 2.15 0.86 7.30
CA LEU A 41 2.81 -0.03 6.34
C LEU A 41 1.92 -1.23 5.99
N SER A 42 1.34 -1.89 6.99
CA SER A 42 0.46 -3.03 6.77
C SER A 42 -0.81 -2.62 6.03
N ALA A 43 -1.41 -1.48 6.38
CA ALA A 43 -2.54 -0.91 5.64
C ALA A 43 -2.17 -0.58 4.18
N GLY A 44 -0.96 -0.06 3.93
CA GLY A 44 -0.46 0.21 2.58
C GLY A 44 -0.32 -1.07 1.74
N ILE A 45 0.19 -2.15 2.34
CA ILE A 45 0.30 -3.47 1.70
C ILE A 45 -1.08 -4.02 1.34
N VAL A 46 -2.04 -3.94 2.27
CA VAL A 46 -3.44 -4.34 2.01
C VAL A 46 -4.04 -3.49 0.88
N GLY A 47 -3.77 -2.18 0.87
CA GLY A 47 -4.16 -1.28 -0.20
C GLY A 47 -3.64 -1.70 -1.58
N LEU A 48 -2.36 -2.09 -1.68
CA LEU A 48 -1.79 -2.61 -2.92
C LEU A 48 -2.48 -3.90 -3.39
N LEU A 49 -2.81 -4.82 -2.48
CA LEU A 49 -3.56 -6.03 -2.82
C LEU A 49 -4.94 -5.70 -3.38
N LEU A 50 -5.66 -4.75 -2.78
CA LEU A 50 -6.95 -4.30 -3.29
C LEU A 50 -6.84 -3.67 -4.68
N VAL A 51 -5.80 -2.86 -4.92
CA VAL A 51 -5.52 -2.29 -6.25
C VAL A 51 -5.29 -3.40 -7.28
N PHE A 52 -4.59 -4.48 -6.91
CA PHE A 52 -4.39 -5.63 -7.79
C PHE A 52 -5.70 -6.36 -8.12
N VAL A 53 -6.59 -6.53 -7.12
CA VAL A 53 -7.94 -7.09 -7.34
C VAL A 53 -8.73 -6.22 -8.29
N LEU A 54 -8.75 -4.89 -8.08
CA LEU A 54 -9.45 -3.93 -8.94
C LEU A 54 -8.91 -3.96 -10.38
N HIS A 55 -7.60 -4.05 -10.55
CA HIS A 55 -6.97 -4.21 -11.86
C HIS A 55 -7.45 -5.48 -12.56
N THR A 56 -7.49 -6.61 -11.83
CA THR A 56 -7.95 -7.90 -12.34
C THR A 56 -9.43 -7.84 -12.77
N TRP A 57 -10.29 -7.25 -11.95
CA TRP A 57 -11.71 -7.07 -12.27
C TRP A 57 -11.93 -6.15 -13.47
N SER A 58 -11.09 -5.11 -13.63
CA SER A 58 -11.15 -4.23 -14.80
C SER A 58 -10.84 -4.96 -16.11
N LYS A 59 -9.95 -5.97 -16.06
CA LYS A 59 -9.63 -6.84 -17.20
C LYS A 59 -10.71 -7.89 -17.47
N LEU A 60 -11.38 -8.39 -16.43
CA LEU A 60 -12.48 -9.35 -16.58
C LEU A 60 -13.69 -8.75 -17.31
N ARG A 61 -14.05 -7.50 -16.99
CA ARG A 61 -15.15 -6.79 -17.68
C ARG A 61 -14.89 -6.54 -19.17
N SER A 62 -13.63 -6.50 -19.59
CA SER A 62 -13.23 -6.20 -20.97
C SER A 62 -13.01 -7.44 -21.83
N ARG A 63 -13.29 -8.65 -21.31
CA ARG A 63 -13.35 -9.87 -22.10
C ARG A 63 -14.71 -9.96 -22.81
N PRO A 64 -14.75 -10.35 -24.10
CA PRO A 64 -15.99 -10.52 -24.86
C PRO A 64 -16.86 -11.64 -24.30
#